data_AF-A0A7C9INA5-F1
#
_entry.id   AF-A0A7C9INA5-F1
#
_cell.length_a   1.000
_cell.length_b   1.000
_cell.length_c   1.000
_cell.angle_alpha   90.00
_cell.angle_beta   90.00
_cell.angle_gamma   90.00
#
_symmetry.space_group_name_H-M   'P 1'
#
loop_
_entity.id
_entity.type
_entity.pdbx_description
1 polymer ?
#
loop_
_entity_poly.entity_id
_entity_poly.type
_entity_poly.pdbx_seq_one_letter_code
_entity_poly.pdbx_strand_id
1 'polypeptide(L)'
;MGSALTLSAHDAIEFTADSRIHILESAAAYDIPAAALVSTAGRLPRLAVGTILTPPTGSPALQIIGVASRPGCGDIPASRMLCAKALTPGRLPAGETVFSAQKTGLALAWITLSDKGSQGLRADAAGPAIAAACAESLTLCLTQGHILPDEPGELKALLVDLALTQGFDLVVTTGGTGLSPRDSTPEATQAVIEKRLPGFETAMLLASLAKTKHAMLSRAVAGTLGQAIIVNVPGSPKAVHETLAAILPAIPHGLDKLRGDPADCAQL
;
A
#
# COMPACT_ATOMS: atom_id res chain seq x y z
N MET A 1 15.77 -11.49 6.35
CA MET A 1 16.22 -12.64 5.52
C MET A 1 15.22 -12.80 4.39
N GLY A 2 15.66 -12.84 3.13
CA GLY A 2 14.75 -12.98 1.99
C GLY A 2 14.21 -14.40 1.87
N SER A 3 12.93 -14.56 1.56
CA SER A 3 12.34 -15.87 1.26
C SER A 3 12.63 -16.24 -0.19
N ALA A 4 13.09 -17.46 -0.45
CA ALA A 4 13.18 -17.98 -1.81
C ALA A 4 11.79 -18.35 -2.34
N LEU A 5 11.52 -18.03 -3.61
CA LEU A 5 10.27 -18.33 -4.30
C LEU A 5 10.59 -18.91 -5.68
N THR A 6 10.22 -20.16 -5.91
CA THR A 6 10.42 -20.82 -7.20
C THR A 6 9.19 -20.65 -8.09
N LEU A 7 9.37 -19.96 -9.21
CA LEU A 7 8.33 -19.68 -10.21
C LEU A 7 8.69 -20.34 -11.54
N SER A 8 7.68 -20.82 -12.26
CA SER A 8 7.82 -21.44 -13.57
C SER A 8 7.15 -20.58 -14.64
N ALA A 9 7.83 -20.40 -15.77
CA ALA A 9 7.25 -19.83 -16.99
C ALA A 9 7.01 -20.95 -18.00
N HIS A 10 5.83 -20.95 -18.67
CA HIS A 10 5.53 -21.92 -19.72
C HIS A 10 6.45 -21.73 -20.93
N ASP A 11 6.52 -20.50 -21.42
CA ASP A 11 7.43 -20.07 -22.48
C ASP A 11 8.41 -19.03 -21.97
N ALA A 12 9.46 -18.76 -22.76
CA ALA A 12 10.36 -17.67 -22.43
C ALA A 12 9.62 -16.34 -22.55
N ILE A 13 9.70 -15.52 -21.50
CA ILE A 13 8.96 -14.26 -21.44
C ILE A 13 9.96 -13.11 -21.60
N GLU A 14 9.70 -12.25 -22.57
CA GLU A 14 10.44 -11.00 -22.75
C GLU A 14 9.67 -9.84 -22.12
N PHE A 15 10.41 -8.97 -21.45
CA PHE A 15 9.85 -7.83 -20.73
C PHE A 15 10.55 -6.56 -21.15
N THR A 16 9.76 -5.49 -21.27
CA THR A 16 10.25 -4.12 -21.19
C THR A 16 10.14 -3.62 -19.75
N ALA A 17 10.83 -2.53 -19.44
CA ALA A 17 10.57 -1.81 -18.19
C ALA A 17 9.07 -1.48 -18.08
N ASP A 18 8.52 -1.59 -16.87
CA ASP A 18 7.11 -1.38 -16.54
C ASP A 18 6.11 -2.40 -17.11
N SER A 19 6.58 -3.46 -17.79
CA SER A 19 5.73 -4.61 -18.16
C SER A 19 5.06 -5.21 -16.91
N ARG A 20 3.75 -5.45 -16.99
CA ARG A 20 2.98 -6.12 -15.93
C ARG A 20 2.98 -7.61 -16.13
N ILE A 21 3.28 -8.33 -15.06
CA ILE A 21 3.42 -9.78 -15.04
C ILE A 21 2.51 -10.31 -13.95
N HIS A 22 1.71 -11.30 -14.28
CA HIS A 22 0.85 -11.98 -13.32
C HIS A 22 1.57 -13.20 -12.76
N ILE A 23 1.58 -13.35 -11.44
CA ILE A 23 2.12 -14.52 -10.75
C ILE A 23 0.95 -15.28 -10.13
N LEU A 24 0.82 -16.55 -10.49
CA LEU A 24 -0.34 -17.38 -10.20
C LEU A 24 0.02 -18.52 -9.23
N GLU A 25 -0.93 -18.94 -8.39
CA GLU A 25 -0.72 -20.07 -7.46
C GLU A 25 -0.66 -21.43 -8.16
N SER A 26 -1.47 -21.64 -9.20
CA SER A 26 -1.62 -22.93 -9.86
C SER A 26 -1.66 -22.77 -11.37
N ALA A 27 -1.14 -23.80 -12.06
CA ALA A 27 -1.17 -23.94 -13.51
C ALA A 27 -2.51 -24.51 -14.03
N ALA A 28 -3.49 -24.77 -13.16
CA ALA A 28 -4.76 -25.39 -13.54
C ALA A 28 -5.45 -24.59 -14.66
N ALA A 29 -5.42 -25.21 -15.84
CA ALA A 29 -5.76 -24.73 -17.17
C ALA A 29 -6.92 -23.72 -17.29
N TYR A 30 -6.57 -22.45 -17.47
CA TYR A 30 -7.32 -21.41 -18.19
C TYR A 30 -6.30 -20.51 -18.88
N ASP A 31 -6.59 -19.98 -20.08
CA ASP A 31 -5.74 -19.05 -20.88
C ASP A 31 -4.79 -18.25 -19.99
N ILE A 32 -3.59 -18.83 -19.78
CA ILE A 32 -2.55 -18.17 -19.02
C ILE A 32 -2.07 -17.09 -19.99
N PRO A 33 -2.17 -15.80 -19.64
CA PRO A 33 -1.61 -14.76 -20.49
C PRO A 33 -0.16 -15.14 -20.78
N ALA A 34 0.29 -15.02 -22.03
CA ALA A 34 1.62 -15.48 -22.44
C ALA A 34 2.76 -14.94 -21.55
N ALA A 35 2.53 -13.83 -20.84
CA ALA A 35 3.43 -13.23 -19.86
C ALA A 35 2.99 -13.46 -18.39
N ALA A 36 2.85 -14.71 -17.96
CA ALA A 36 2.56 -15.05 -16.56
C ALA A 36 3.51 -16.11 -16.00
N LEU A 37 3.75 -16.02 -14.70
CA LEU A 37 4.56 -16.94 -13.92
C LEU A 37 3.65 -17.78 -13.01
N VAL A 38 4.00 -19.03 -12.77
CA VAL A 38 3.23 -19.93 -11.92
C VAL A 38 4.07 -20.43 -10.76
N SER A 39 3.52 -20.47 -9.55
CA SER A 39 4.19 -21.05 -8.39
C SER A 39 4.37 -22.56 -8.55
N THR A 40 5.60 -23.03 -8.41
CA THR A 40 5.91 -24.48 -8.42
C THR A 40 5.51 -25.17 -7.12
N ALA A 41 5.34 -24.42 -6.03
CA ALA A 41 4.89 -24.93 -4.74
C ALA A 41 3.36 -25.08 -4.63
N GLY A 42 2.60 -24.68 -5.66
CA GLY A 42 1.13 -24.73 -5.70
C GLY A 42 0.41 -23.68 -4.84
N ARG A 43 1.14 -22.92 -4.00
CA ARG A 43 0.62 -21.78 -3.22
C ARG A 43 1.62 -20.64 -3.20
N LEU A 44 1.12 -19.41 -3.26
CA LEU A 44 1.96 -18.23 -3.21
C LEU A 44 2.19 -17.78 -1.76
N PRO A 45 3.42 -17.42 -1.38
CA PRO A 45 3.68 -16.82 -0.09
C PRO A 45 2.93 -15.48 0.05
N ARG A 46 2.70 -15.04 1.29
CA ARG A 46 2.17 -13.70 1.56
C ARG A 46 3.28 -12.66 1.33
N LEU A 47 3.38 -12.19 0.10
CA LEU A 47 4.26 -11.07 -0.25
C LEU A 47 3.49 -9.76 -0.18
N ALA A 48 4.06 -8.81 0.56
CA ALA A 48 3.58 -7.44 0.59
C ALA A 48 3.96 -6.70 -0.70
N VAL A 49 3.15 -5.72 -1.09
CA VAL A 49 3.50 -4.79 -2.16
C VAL A 49 4.82 -4.06 -1.86
N GLY A 50 5.55 -3.72 -2.92
CA GLY A 50 6.91 -3.18 -2.86
C GLY A 50 8.01 -4.25 -2.75
N THR A 51 7.67 -5.52 -2.50
CA THR A 51 8.64 -6.63 -2.51
C THR A 51 9.23 -6.80 -3.91
N ILE A 52 10.56 -6.89 -4.00
CA ILE A 52 11.30 -7.15 -5.22
C ILE A 52 11.68 -8.64 -5.25
N LEU A 53 11.35 -9.29 -6.36
CA LEU A 53 11.77 -10.63 -6.72
C LEU A 53 12.96 -10.55 -7.66
N THR A 54 14.12 -11.03 -7.21
CA THR A 54 15.37 -10.98 -7.99
C THR A 54 15.78 -12.39 -8.40
N PRO A 55 15.89 -12.68 -9.71
CA PRO A 55 16.39 -13.97 -10.20
C PRO A 55 17.90 -14.09 -9.96
N PRO A 56 18.52 -15.29 -10.11
CA PRO A 56 19.95 -15.48 -9.86
C PRO A 56 20.84 -14.68 -10.81
N THR A 57 20.34 -14.40 -12.02
CA THR A 57 20.98 -13.53 -13.03
C THR A 57 20.96 -12.05 -12.65
N GLY A 58 20.15 -11.65 -11.67
CA GLY A 58 19.95 -10.26 -11.26
C GLY A 58 18.99 -9.44 -12.15
N SER A 59 18.60 -9.94 -13.33
CA SER A 59 17.66 -9.27 -14.25
C SER A 59 16.82 -10.28 -15.05
N PRO A 60 15.53 -10.00 -15.31
CA PRO A 60 14.77 -8.83 -14.83
C PRO A 60 14.31 -9.00 -13.37
N ALA A 61 14.42 -7.94 -12.57
CA ALA A 61 13.86 -7.89 -11.22
C ALA A 61 12.38 -7.48 -11.28
N LEU A 62 11.53 -8.14 -10.50
CA LEU A 62 10.09 -7.93 -10.51
C LEU A 62 9.61 -7.33 -9.20
N GLN A 63 8.98 -6.16 -9.22
CA GLN A 63 8.39 -5.56 -8.03
C GLN A 63 6.91 -5.92 -7.91
N ILE A 64 6.49 -6.47 -6.78
CA ILE A 64 5.07 -6.70 -6.49
C ILE A 64 4.38 -5.34 -6.31
N ILE A 65 3.39 -5.07 -7.16
CA ILE A 65 2.60 -3.83 -7.15
C ILE A 65 1.15 -4.05 -6.71
N GLY A 66 0.71 -5.31 -6.61
CA GLY A 66 -0.63 -5.61 -6.13
C GLY A 66 -0.87 -7.10 -5.91
N VAL A 67 -1.95 -7.36 -5.19
CA VAL A 67 -2.50 -8.67 -4.85
C VAL A 67 -3.95 -8.67 -5.30
N ALA A 68 -4.38 -9.73 -5.96
CA ALA A 68 -5.75 -9.88 -6.41
C ALA A 68 -6.25 -11.30 -6.16
N SER A 69 -7.57 -11.45 -6.12
CA SER A 69 -8.22 -12.75 -6.24
C SER A 69 -8.46 -13.02 -7.73
N ARG A 70 -7.98 -14.16 -8.21
CA ARG A 70 -8.34 -14.70 -9.52
C ARG A 70 -9.60 -15.54 -9.35
N PRO A 71 -10.73 -15.18 -9.99
CA PRO A 71 -11.96 -15.98 -9.92
C PRO A 71 -11.72 -17.42 -10.36
N GLY A 72 -12.42 -18.35 -9.71
CA GLY A 72 -12.46 -19.74 -10.14
C GLY A 72 -13.25 -19.90 -11.44
N CYS A 73 -13.11 -21.04 -12.10
CA CYS A 73 -13.91 -21.36 -13.27
C CYS A 73 -14.04 -22.89 -13.43
N GLY A 74 -15.26 -23.36 -13.68
CA GLY A 74 -15.58 -24.79 -13.62
C GLY A 74 -15.28 -25.37 -12.24
N ASP A 75 -14.54 -26.49 -12.20
CA ASP A 75 -14.13 -27.17 -10.97
C ASP A 75 -12.90 -26.53 -10.28
N ILE A 76 -12.32 -25.48 -10.88
CA ILE A 76 -11.14 -24.81 -10.35
C ILE A 76 -11.59 -23.69 -9.40
N PRO A 77 -11.22 -23.73 -8.10
CA PRO A 77 -11.59 -22.69 -7.15
C PRO A 77 -10.83 -21.39 -7.41
N ALA A 78 -11.33 -20.28 -6.85
CA ALA A 78 -10.62 -19.02 -6.86
C ALA A 78 -9.26 -19.15 -6.16
N SER A 79 -8.26 -18.45 -6.68
CA SER A 79 -6.89 -18.49 -6.17
C SER A 79 -6.32 -17.09 -5.99
N ARG A 80 -5.20 -16.99 -5.27
CA ARG A 80 -4.46 -15.73 -5.20
C ARG A 80 -3.70 -15.48 -6.50
N MET A 81 -3.54 -14.21 -6.82
CA MET A 81 -2.67 -13.71 -7.88
C MET A 81 -1.87 -12.53 -7.35
N LEU A 82 -0.58 -12.46 -7.73
CA LEU A 82 0.22 -11.25 -7.54
C LEU A 82 0.38 -10.56 -8.88
N CYS A 83 0.32 -9.23 -8.87
CA CYS A 83 0.67 -8.39 -9.99
C CYS A 83 2.06 -7.84 -9.72
N ALA A 84 3.01 -8.14 -10.61
CA ALA A 84 4.36 -7.65 -10.55
C ALA A 84 4.67 -6.72 -11.73
N LYS A 85 5.60 -5.81 -11.52
CA LYS A 85 6.11 -4.87 -12.51
C LYS A 85 7.58 -5.17 -12.77
N ALA A 86 7.96 -5.33 -14.03
CA ALA A 86 9.38 -5.46 -14.40
C ALA A 86 10.10 -4.13 -14.16
N LEU A 87 11.17 -4.14 -13.36
CA LEU A 87 11.99 -2.96 -13.08
C LEU A 87 13.01 -2.67 -14.18
N THR A 88 13.46 -3.72 -14.87
CA THR A 88 14.41 -3.65 -15.97
C THR A 88 13.90 -4.46 -17.14
N PRO A 89 14.24 -4.07 -18.38
CA PRO A 89 14.02 -4.95 -19.52
C PRO A 89 14.86 -6.21 -19.36
N GLY A 90 14.36 -7.33 -19.85
CA GLY A 90 15.04 -8.62 -19.71
C GLY A 90 14.21 -9.77 -20.22
N ARG A 91 14.80 -10.96 -20.14
CA ARG A 91 14.16 -12.21 -20.55
C ARG A 91 14.20 -13.19 -19.40
N LEU A 92 13.05 -13.77 -19.06
CA LEU A 92 12.98 -14.94 -18.21
C LEU A 92 12.91 -16.20 -19.09
N PRO A 93 13.75 -17.22 -18.82
CA PRO A 93 13.69 -18.47 -19.58
C PRO A 93 12.39 -19.23 -19.28
N ALA A 94 12.00 -20.10 -20.21
CA ALA A 94 11.00 -21.12 -19.93
C ALA A 94 11.50 -22.07 -18.85
N GLY A 95 10.59 -22.63 -18.05
CA GLY A 95 10.91 -23.50 -16.93
C GLY A 95 11.07 -22.76 -15.61
N GLU A 96 11.72 -23.41 -14.64
CA GLU A 96 11.80 -22.92 -13.27
C GLU A 96 12.89 -21.88 -13.07
N THR A 97 12.57 -20.83 -12.32
CA THR A 97 13.51 -19.80 -11.85
C THR A 97 13.29 -19.60 -10.36
N VAL A 98 14.38 -19.64 -9.59
CA VAL A 98 14.37 -19.38 -8.15
C VAL A 98 14.59 -17.89 -7.92
N PHE A 99 13.60 -17.20 -7.40
CA PHE A 99 13.68 -15.79 -7.04
C PHE A 99 14.02 -15.63 -5.56
N SER A 100 14.83 -14.64 -5.25
CA SER A 100 14.96 -14.11 -3.89
C SER A 100 13.96 -12.97 -3.70
N ALA A 101 13.15 -13.01 -2.63
CA ALA A 101 12.20 -11.95 -2.31
C ALA A 101 12.74 -11.04 -1.21
N GLN A 102 12.81 -9.75 -1.46
CA GLN A 102 13.26 -8.74 -0.50
C GLN A 102 12.44 -7.45 -0.62
N LYS A 103 12.15 -6.79 0.50
CA LYS A 103 11.47 -5.49 0.53
C LYS A 103 12.40 -4.48 1.22
N THR A 104 12.74 -3.41 0.51
CA THR A 104 13.63 -2.34 1.00
C THR A 104 12.89 -1.02 0.92
N GLY A 105 12.52 -0.47 2.07
CA GLY A 105 11.68 0.74 2.16
C GLY A 105 10.20 0.42 2.45
N LEU A 106 9.40 1.48 2.48
CA LEU A 106 7.99 1.45 2.86
C LEU A 106 7.06 1.59 1.64
N ALA A 107 5.96 0.85 1.65
CA ALA A 107 4.88 0.99 0.71
C ALA A 107 3.84 1.98 1.27
N LEU A 108 3.60 3.06 0.53
CA LEU A 108 2.65 4.11 0.84
C LEU A 108 1.43 4.03 -0.08
N ALA A 109 0.23 4.02 0.50
CA ALA A 109 -1.00 4.32 -0.21
C ALA A 109 -1.59 5.64 0.27
N TRP A 110 -2.16 6.43 -0.63
CA TRP A 110 -3.04 7.53 -0.25
C TRP A 110 -4.44 7.37 -0.82
N ILE A 111 -5.43 7.86 -0.08
CA ILE A 111 -6.83 7.83 -0.48
C ILE A 111 -7.40 9.24 -0.36
N THR A 112 -7.78 9.82 -1.49
CA THR A 112 -8.46 11.12 -1.55
C THR A 112 -9.96 10.92 -1.58
N LEU A 113 -10.66 11.45 -0.58
CA LEU A 113 -12.11 11.38 -0.41
C LEU A 113 -12.70 12.65 -1.04
N SER A 114 -13.33 12.50 -2.20
CA SER A 114 -13.98 13.60 -2.91
C SER A 114 -14.92 13.11 -3.99
N ASP A 115 -16.22 13.40 -3.86
CA ASP A 115 -17.21 13.12 -4.92
C ASP A 115 -16.85 13.75 -6.27
N LYS A 116 -16.32 14.98 -6.25
CA LYS A 116 -15.92 15.66 -7.49
C LYS A 116 -14.65 15.05 -8.06
N GLY A 117 -13.72 14.64 -7.19
CA GLY A 117 -12.48 13.99 -7.59
C GLY A 117 -12.75 12.62 -8.22
N SER A 118 -13.61 11.80 -7.62
CA SER A 118 -13.94 10.46 -8.12
C SER A 118 -14.66 10.48 -9.47
N GLN A 119 -15.38 11.56 -9.76
CA GLN A 119 -16.03 11.81 -11.06
C GLN A 119 -15.09 12.46 -12.10
N GLY A 120 -13.82 12.72 -11.77
CA GLY A 120 -12.88 13.40 -12.64
C GLY A 120 -13.18 14.89 -12.86
N LEU A 121 -14.12 15.46 -12.10
CA LEU A 121 -14.53 16.87 -12.19
C LEU A 121 -13.57 17.82 -11.46
N ARG A 122 -12.63 17.28 -10.68
CA ARG A 122 -11.60 18.03 -9.96
C ARG A 122 -10.31 17.23 -9.90
N ALA A 123 -9.19 17.86 -10.25
CA ALA A 123 -7.88 17.27 -10.08
C ALA A 123 -7.52 17.12 -8.59
N ASP A 124 -6.97 15.96 -8.22
CA ASP A 124 -6.45 15.72 -6.89
C ASP A 124 -5.09 16.38 -6.69
N ALA A 125 -5.05 17.43 -5.88
CA ALA A 125 -3.82 18.11 -5.49
C ALA A 125 -3.31 17.65 -4.11
N ALA A 126 -4.16 17.05 -3.28
CA ALA A 126 -3.81 16.66 -1.92
C ALA A 126 -3.08 15.32 -1.89
N GLY A 127 -3.52 14.35 -2.70
CA GLY A 127 -2.86 13.06 -2.87
C GLY A 127 -1.39 13.16 -3.26
N PRO A 128 -1.03 13.87 -4.35
CA PRO A 128 0.36 14.09 -4.72
C PRO A 128 1.19 14.78 -3.62
N ALA A 129 0.58 15.67 -2.83
CA ALA A 129 1.25 16.34 -1.71
C ALA A 129 1.57 15.36 -0.56
N ILE A 130 0.71 14.36 -0.32
CA ILE A 130 1.01 13.27 0.64
C ILE A 130 2.24 12.50 0.18
N ALA A 131 2.27 12.10 -1.08
CA ALA A 131 3.37 11.32 -1.64
C ALA A 131 4.71 12.08 -1.54
N ALA A 132 4.71 13.37 -1.89
CA ALA A 132 5.88 14.24 -1.78
C ALA A 132 6.37 14.36 -0.32
N ALA A 133 5.49 14.72 0.62
CA ALA A 133 5.85 14.88 2.03
C ALA A 133 6.43 13.59 2.63
N CYS A 134 5.83 12.44 2.29
CA CYS A 134 6.34 11.16 2.76
C CYS A 134 7.72 10.84 2.15
N ALA A 135 7.93 11.10 0.87
CA ALA A 135 9.19 10.83 0.19
C ALA A 135 10.36 11.69 0.70
N GLU A 136 10.09 12.88 1.26
CA GLU A 136 11.10 13.73 1.89
C GLU A 136 11.66 13.13 3.19
N SER A 137 10.87 12.33 3.91
CA SER A 137 11.23 11.80 5.23
C SER A 137 11.42 10.28 5.28
N LEU A 138 10.90 9.55 4.30
CA LEU A 138 10.83 8.08 4.30
C LEU A 138 11.45 7.50 3.03
N THR A 139 12.17 6.39 3.17
CA THR A 139 12.56 5.57 2.03
C THR A 139 11.35 4.78 1.54
N LEU A 140 10.74 5.22 0.43
CA LEU A 140 9.57 4.57 -0.16
C LEU A 140 9.98 3.57 -1.24
N CYS A 141 9.42 2.36 -1.20
CA CYS A 141 9.60 1.35 -2.24
C CYS A 141 8.45 1.34 -3.25
N LEU A 142 7.26 1.73 -2.82
CA LEU A 142 6.06 1.79 -3.67
C LEU A 142 5.15 2.90 -3.17
N THR A 143 4.56 3.65 -4.11
CA THR A 143 3.57 4.69 -3.81
C THR A 143 2.36 4.51 -4.71
N GLN A 144 1.15 4.48 -4.15
CA GLN A 144 -0.08 4.29 -4.91
C GLN A 144 -1.20 5.22 -4.46
N GLY A 145 -1.85 5.88 -5.41
CA GLY A 145 -2.96 6.80 -5.18
C GLY A 145 -4.31 6.21 -5.49
N HIS A 146 -5.29 6.55 -4.66
CA HIS A 146 -6.69 6.19 -4.81
C HIS A 146 -7.57 7.43 -4.64
N ILE A 147 -8.67 7.49 -5.38
CA ILE A 147 -9.70 8.51 -5.21
C ILE A 147 -11.04 7.80 -5.06
N LEU A 148 -11.78 8.12 -4.01
CA LEU A 148 -13.10 7.57 -3.70
C LEU A 148 -14.12 8.70 -3.51
N PRO A 149 -15.41 8.45 -3.76
CA PRO A 149 -16.47 9.32 -3.24
C PRO A 149 -16.48 9.32 -1.70
N ASP A 150 -17.24 10.24 -1.09
CA ASP A 150 -17.38 10.35 0.38
C ASP A 150 -18.28 9.22 0.97
N GLU A 151 -17.99 7.96 0.62
CA GLU A 151 -18.77 6.78 1.00
C GLU A 151 -18.06 5.93 2.07
N PRO A 152 -18.57 5.87 3.32
CA PRO A 152 -17.89 5.17 4.42
C PRO A 152 -17.65 3.67 4.14
N GLY A 153 -18.56 3.02 3.41
CA GLY A 153 -18.45 1.60 3.09
C GLY A 153 -17.26 1.29 2.19
N GLU A 154 -17.07 2.09 1.14
CA GLU A 154 -15.96 1.94 0.20
C GLU A 154 -14.61 2.25 0.86
N LEU A 155 -14.57 3.30 1.69
CA LEU A 155 -13.36 3.64 2.44
C LEU A 155 -12.92 2.49 3.36
N LYS A 156 -13.86 1.94 4.15
CA LYS A 156 -13.55 0.80 5.04
C LYS A 156 -13.01 -0.40 4.27
N ALA A 157 -13.66 -0.76 3.16
CA ALA A 157 -13.24 -1.89 2.34
C ALA A 157 -11.83 -1.68 1.78
N LEU A 158 -11.53 -0.48 1.27
CA LEU A 158 -10.22 -0.16 0.72
C LEU A 158 -9.13 -0.11 1.80
N LEU A 159 -9.40 0.46 2.98
CA LEU A 159 -8.45 0.47 4.10
C LEU A 159 -8.07 -0.96 4.51
N VAL A 160 -9.06 -1.85 4.63
CA VAL A 160 -8.84 -3.26 4.96
C VAL A 160 -8.04 -3.97 3.87
N ASP A 161 -8.38 -3.76 2.60
CA ASP A 161 -7.64 -4.39 1.49
C ASP A 161 -6.18 -3.93 1.45
N LEU A 162 -5.93 -2.61 1.49
CA LEU A 162 -4.58 -2.05 1.45
C LEU A 162 -3.71 -2.53 2.61
N ALA A 163 -4.25 -2.57 3.83
CA ALA A 163 -3.50 -2.97 5.02
C ALA A 163 -3.31 -4.50 5.09
N LEU A 164 -4.38 -5.28 4.93
CA LEU A 164 -4.37 -6.72 5.26
C LEU A 164 -4.13 -7.63 4.04
N THR A 165 -4.55 -7.22 2.85
CA THR A 165 -4.40 -8.02 1.62
C THR A 165 -3.16 -7.62 0.84
N GLN A 166 -3.00 -6.32 0.57
CA GLN A 166 -1.90 -5.78 -0.22
C GLN A 166 -0.61 -5.67 0.61
N GLY A 167 -0.71 -5.36 1.90
CA GLY A 167 0.43 -5.18 2.79
C GLY A 167 1.15 -3.84 2.60
N PHE A 168 0.39 -2.76 2.41
CA PHE A 168 0.91 -1.40 2.54
C PHE A 168 1.34 -1.15 3.99
N ASP A 169 2.42 -0.39 4.18
CA ASP A 169 2.93 -0.09 5.51
C ASP A 169 2.31 1.19 6.06
N LEU A 170 2.04 2.16 5.17
CA LEU A 170 1.44 3.44 5.52
C LEU A 170 0.26 3.72 4.59
N VAL A 171 -0.91 4.00 5.15
CA VAL A 171 -2.09 4.44 4.43
C VAL A 171 -2.52 5.80 4.95
N VAL A 172 -2.58 6.80 4.06
CA VAL A 172 -2.93 8.17 4.42
C VAL A 172 -4.21 8.58 3.70
N THR A 173 -5.24 8.98 4.43
CA THR A 173 -6.48 9.48 3.82
C THR A 173 -6.52 11.00 3.87
N THR A 174 -7.07 11.65 2.85
CA THR A 174 -7.28 13.10 2.84
C THR A 174 -8.71 13.45 2.41
N GLY A 175 -9.33 14.41 3.10
CA GLY A 175 -10.74 14.75 2.92
C GLY A 175 -11.68 14.03 3.90
N GLY A 176 -12.90 14.54 4.03
CA GLY A 176 -13.94 13.95 4.88
C GLY A 176 -13.71 14.01 6.39
N THR A 177 -12.80 14.88 6.88
CA THR A 177 -12.43 15.02 8.31
C THR A 177 -13.02 16.25 9.01
N GLY A 178 -13.82 17.05 8.31
CA GLY A 178 -14.46 18.27 8.83
C GLY A 178 -15.77 17.98 9.57
N LEU A 179 -16.64 18.99 9.69
CA LEU A 179 -17.95 18.87 10.37
C LEU A 179 -19.14 18.77 9.40
N SER A 180 -18.89 18.64 8.09
CA SER A 180 -19.97 18.45 7.12
C SER A 180 -20.72 17.15 7.45
N PRO A 181 -22.05 17.07 7.25
CA PRO A 181 -22.80 15.82 7.44
C PRO A 181 -22.29 14.63 6.62
N ARG A 182 -21.52 14.89 5.56
CA ARG A 182 -20.90 13.85 4.72
C ARG A 182 -19.49 13.48 5.17
N ASP A 183 -18.85 14.31 5.99
CA ASP A 183 -17.51 14.06 6.49
C ASP A 183 -17.55 12.87 7.46
N SER A 184 -17.09 11.71 7.01
CA SER A 184 -17.20 10.44 7.73
C SER A 184 -15.90 9.63 7.76
N THR A 185 -14.81 10.21 7.25
CA THR A 185 -13.48 9.58 7.19
C THR A 185 -12.99 9.10 8.56
N PRO A 186 -13.09 9.91 9.64
CA PRO A 186 -12.71 9.46 10.98
C PRO A 186 -13.50 8.26 11.48
N GLU A 187 -14.82 8.27 11.32
CA GLU A 187 -15.70 7.17 11.74
C GLU A 187 -15.40 5.89 10.96
N ALA A 188 -15.22 5.99 9.64
CA ALA A 188 -14.85 4.87 8.80
C ALA A 188 -13.48 4.29 9.20
N THR A 189 -12.51 5.15 9.50
CA THR A 189 -11.16 4.74 9.93
C THR A 189 -11.20 4.08 11.31
N GLN A 190 -11.89 4.71 12.27
CA GLN A 190 -12.03 4.19 13.63
C GLN A 190 -12.73 2.82 13.66
N ALA A 191 -13.64 2.56 12.71
CA ALA A 191 -14.33 1.28 12.62
C ALA A 191 -13.45 0.11 12.16
N VAL A 192 -12.27 0.36 11.58
CA VAL A 192 -11.39 -0.70 11.04
C VAL A 192 -10.06 -0.83 11.77
N ILE A 193 -9.55 0.22 12.41
CA ILE A 193 -8.27 0.14 13.14
C ILE A 193 -8.39 -0.77 14.37
N GLU A 194 -7.32 -1.52 14.66
CA GLU A 194 -7.22 -2.40 15.81
C GLU A 194 -6.74 -1.65 17.06
N LYS A 195 -5.81 -0.70 16.89
CA LYS A 195 -5.26 0.13 17.95
C LYS A 195 -5.24 1.59 17.52
N ARG A 196 -5.78 2.47 18.35
CA ARG A 196 -5.74 3.92 18.13
C ARG A 196 -4.38 4.48 18.52
N LEU A 197 -3.93 5.51 17.81
CA LEU A 197 -2.68 6.23 18.05
C LEU A 197 -2.97 7.68 18.50
N PRO A 198 -3.49 7.91 19.71
CA PRO A 198 -3.87 9.25 20.18
C PRO A 198 -2.68 10.21 20.26
N GLY A 199 -1.45 9.70 20.41
CA GLY A 199 -0.23 10.52 20.34
C GLY A 199 -0.02 11.15 18.95
N PHE A 200 -0.27 10.40 17.88
CA PHE A 200 -0.22 10.91 16.50
C PHE A 200 -1.31 11.97 16.30
N GLU A 201 -2.53 11.68 16.73
CA GLU A 201 -3.67 12.61 16.65
C GLU A 201 -3.36 13.93 17.37
N THR A 202 -2.79 13.85 18.57
CA THR A 202 -2.40 15.03 19.36
C THR A 202 -1.28 15.82 18.69
N ALA A 203 -0.22 15.16 18.19
CA ALA A 203 0.88 15.82 17.50
C ALA A 203 0.41 16.56 16.24
N MET A 204 -0.43 15.90 15.44
CA MET A 204 -1.06 16.48 14.25
C MET A 204 -1.95 17.69 14.60
N LEU A 205 -2.76 17.58 15.64
CA LEU A 205 -3.63 18.65 16.10
C LEU A 205 -2.83 19.86 16.61
N LEU A 206 -1.81 19.64 17.44
CA LEU A 206 -0.96 20.71 17.97
C LEU A 206 -0.19 21.43 16.86
N ALA A 207 0.37 20.69 15.91
CA ALA A 207 1.04 21.27 14.74
C ALA A 207 0.08 22.15 13.92
N SER A 208 -1.16 21.69 13.73
CA SER A 208 -2.20 22.43 13.02
C SER A 208 -2.69 23.66 13.79
N LEU A 209 -2.85 23.57 15.12
CA LEU A 209 -3.28 24.68 15.99
C LEU A 209 -2.26 25.82 16.02
N ALA A 210 -0.96 25.51 15.90
CA ALA A 210 0.08 26.52 15.75
C ALA A 210 -0.04 27.35 14.46
N LYS A 211 -0.82 26.87 13.47
CA LYS A 211 -1.04 27.54 12.18
C LYS A 211 -2.41 28.21 12.10
N THR A 212 -3.45 27.59 12.67
CA THR A 212 -4.81 28.10 12.62
C THR A 212 -5.64 27.62 13.80
N LYS A 213 -6.38 28.54 14.42
CA LYS A 213 -7.34 28.21 15.49
C LYS A 213 -8.42 27.22 15.04
N HIS A 214 -8.77 27.21 13.75
CA HIS A 214 -9.80 26.32 13.21
C HIS A 214 -9.40 24.84 13.23
N ALA A 215 -8.12 24.52 13.44
CA ALA A 215 -7.66 23.15 13.58
C ALA A 215 -8.35 22.38 14.71
N MET A 216 -8.89 23.09 15.73
CA MET A 216 -9.67 22.47 16.82
C MET A 216 -10.92 21.72 16.36
N LEU A 217 -11.39 21.98 15.13
CA LEU A 217 -12.56 21.31 14.54
C LEU A 217 -12.20 19.99 13.84
N SER A 218 -10.91 19.67 13.71
CA SER A 218 -10.46 18.44 13.08
C SER A 218 -10.91 17.23 13.89
N ARG A 219 -11.47 16.23 13.21
CA ARG A 219 -11.83 14.94 13.79
C ARG A 219 -10.87 13.83 13.38
N ALA A 220 -9.70 14.16 12.85
CA ALA A 220 -8.74 13.20 12.32
C ALA A 220 -8.39 12.09 13.33
N VAL A 221 -8.38 10.84 12.86
CA VAL A 221 -8.02 9.64 13.62
C VAL A 221 -6.74 9.04 13.04
N ALA A 222 -5.94 8.42 13.90
CA ALA A 222 -4.80 7.61 13.50
C ALA A 222 -4.82 6.27 14.25
N GLY A 223 -4.37 5.21 13.61
CA GLY A 223 -4.38 3.87 14.19
C GLY A 223 -3.54 2.86 13.42
N THR A 224 -3.50 1.63 13.93
CA THR A 224 -2.88 0.49 13.25
C THR A 224 -3.93 -0.51 12.80
N LEU A 225 -3.70 -1.16 11.66
CA LEU A 225 -4.48 -2.29 11.16
C LEU A 225 -3.50 -3.33 10.61
N GLY A 226 -3.44 -4.52 11.21
CA GLY A 226 -2.39 -5.50 10.92
C GLY A 226 -0.99 -4.90 11.12
N GLN A 227 -0.20 -4.85 10.04
CA GLN A 227 1.16 -4.28 10.02
C GLN A 227 1.22 -2.88 9.41
N ALA A 228 0.08 -2.21 9.21
CA ALA A 228 -0.01 -0.88 8.63
C ALA A 228 -0.34 0.18 9.69
N ILE A 229 0.18 1.40 9.49
CA ILE A 229 -0.30 2.62 10.13
C ILE A 229 -1.27 3.32 9.19
N ILE A 230 -2.44 3.72 9.70
CA ILE A 230 -3.48 4.46 8.98
C ILE A 230 -3.62 5.84 9.64
N VAL A 231 -3.59 6.91 8.84
CA VAL A 231 -3.70 8.29 9.32
C VAL A 231 -4.66 9.10 8.47
N ASN A 232 -5.58 9.82 9.11
CA ASN A 232 -6.38 10.83 8.43
C ASN A 232 -5.71 12.20 8.49
N VAL A 233 -5.61 12.87 7.35
CA VAL A 233 -5.09 14.24 7.26
C VAL A 233 -6.10 15.17 6.59
N PRO A 234 -5.96 16.50 6.77
CA PRO A 234 -6.87 17.47 6.15
C PRO A 234 -6.81 17.46 4.61
N GLY A 235 -7.83 18.05 3.97
CA GLY A 235 -8.03 18.05 2.51
C GLY A 235 -7.17 19.03 1.68
N SER A 236 -6.44 19.95 2.31
CA SER A 236 -5.65 20.96 1.56
C SER A 236 -4.17 20.55 1.49
N PRO A 237 -3.48 20.75 0.33
CA PRO A 237 -2.07 20.36 0.19
C PRO A 237 -1.15 20.98 1.25
N LYS A 238 -1.40 22.23 1.63
CA LYS A 238 -0.66 22.91 2.69
C LYS A 238 -0.86 22.22 4.05
N ALA A 239 -2.10 21.92 4.40
CA ALA A 239 -2.42 21.28 5.67
C ALA A 239 -1.90 19.83 5.71
N VAL A 240 -1.90 19.11 4.59
CA VAL A 240 -1.26 17.78 4.45
C VAL A 240 0.19 17.85 4.88
N HIS A 241 0.97 18.76 4.28
CA HIS A 241 2.40 18.91 4.59
C HIS A 241 2.62 19.27 6.06
N GLU A 242 1.90 20.27 6.58
CA GLU A 242 2.01 20.71 7.98
C GLU A 242 1.65 19.60 8.98
N THR A 243 0.64 18.79 8.66
CA THR A 243 0.16 17.71 9.52
C THR A 243 1.10 16.51 9.50
N LEU A 244 1.53 16.06 8.31
CA LEU A 244 2.39 14.89 8.17
C LEU A 244 3.78 15.16 8.75
N ALA A 245 4.34 16.36 8.58
CA ALA A 245 5.64 16.72 9.13
C ALA A 245 5.74 16.49 10.65
N ALA A 246 4.62 16.57 11.38
CA ALA A 246 4.57 16.34 12.82
C ALA A 246 4.74 14.86 13.23
N ILE A 247 4.45 13.92 12.33
CA ILE A 247 4.40 12.48 12.64
C ILE A 247 5.36 11.62 11.82
N LEU A 248 5.77 12.08 10.63
CA LEU A 248 6.65 11.33 9.73
C LEU A 248 7.93 10.80 10.40
N PRO A 249 8.63 11.57 11.26
CA PRO A 249 9.84 11.07 11.93
C PRO A 249 9.61 9.83 12.81
N ALA A 250 8.40 9.65 13.34
CA ALA A 250 8.06 8.52 14.22
C ALA A 250 7.60 7.27 13.45
N ILE A 251 7.26 7.38 12.16
CA ILE A 251 6.68 6.29 11.37
C ILE A 251 7.62 5.08 11.25
N PRO A 252 8.92 5.22 10.91
CA PRO A 252 9.81 4.06 10.78
C PRO A 252 9.86 3.23 12.07
N HIS A 253 10.10 3.90 13.20
CA HIS A 253 10.14 3.23 14.51
C HIS A 253 8.81 2.56 14.86
N GLY A 254 7.68 3.24 14.61
CA GLY A 254 6.35 2.67 14.86
C GLY A 254 6.10 1.39 14.06
N LEU A 255 6.51 1.35 12.79
CA LEU A 255 6.37 0.18 11.93
C LEU A 255 7.29 -0.97 12.33
N ASP A 256 8.53 -0.68 12.74
CA ASP A 256 9.46 -1.69 13.24
C ASP A 256 8.89 -2.40 14.48
N LYS A 257 8.30 -1.62 15.39
CA LYS A 257 7.59 -2.16 16.56
C LYS A 257 6.37 -3.00 16.18
N LEU A 258 5.60 -2.56 15.19
CA LEU A 258 4.42 -3.29 14.73
C LEU A 258 4.80 -4.63 14.08
N ARG A 259 5.99 -4.71 13.47
CA ARG A 259 6.57 -5.93 12.89
C ARG A 259 7.23 -6.86 13.92
N GLY A 260 7.27 -6.45 15.19
CA GLY A 260 7.80 -7.25 16.29
C GLY A 260 9.29 -7.07 16.57
N ASP A 261 9.88 -5.93 16.19
CA ASP A 261 11.28 -5.62 16.53
C ASP A 261 11.49 -5.50 18.06
N PRO A 262 12.31 -6.38 18.67
CA PRO A 262 12.56 -6.38 20.11
C PRO A 262 13.48 -5.26 20.61
N ALA A 263 14.08 -4.42 19.75
CA ALA A 263 15.06 -3.40 20.15
C ALA A 263 14.52 -2.41 21.22
N ASP A 264 15.24 -2.11 22.29
CA ASP A 264 14.71 -1.30 23.40
C ASP A 264 14.32 0.14 23.00
N CYS A 265 13.17 0.62 23.49
CA CYS A 265 12.65 1.97 23.21
C CYS A 265 13.49 3.10 23.85
N ALA A 266 14.42 2.80 24.75
CA ALA A 266 15.16 3.77 25.54
C ALA A 266 16.31 4.48 24.79
N GLN A 267 16.48 4.22 23.49
CA GLN A 267 17.58 4.74 22.67
C GLN A 267 17.15 5.81 21.64
N LEU A 268 15.92 6.33 21.74
CA LEU A 268 15.39 7.40 20.86
C LEU A 268 15.72 8.80 21.37
#